data_AF-A0A2V9FUT9-F1
#
_entry.id   AF-A0A2V9FUT9-F1
#
_cell.length_a   1.000
_cell.length_b   1.000
_cell.length_c   1.000
_cell.angle_alpha   90.00
_cell.angle_beta   90.00
_cell.angle_gamma   90.00
#
_symmetry.space_group_name_H-M   'P 1'
#
loop_
_entity.id
_entity.type
_entity.pdbx_description
1 polymer ?
#
loop_
_entity_poly.entity_id
_entity_poly.type
_entity_poly.pdbx_seq_one_letter_code
_entity_poly.pdbx_strand_id
1 'polypeptide(L)'
;MPATKIVFCLSSLLTVCALSPIVSSQTAAPAKRIVIAANTVLDGKGHVLHDTRIVIEGSRIAVLDPKAGPVDYDLRGLTVLPGWIDAHVHINWFFAKNGKLAGATFESLPQSERDAIPSNARITRDDATLASVSNVWVMLMAGFTTVQSVGSPSDLPLRDSITRGALPGPRILTANQPLSGQAEKTGTPDEIRAFVRKQKDAGADLIKIYAAGGMRSGPPTLSQDQLNAACDEAKKQGLHTLVHAFRDAVRMAVLAGCTEVERGLGATDAELKLMAEGGRYL
;
A
#
# COMPACT_ATOMS: atom_id res chain seq x y z
N MET A 1 86.31 6.11 -31.67
CA MET A 1 86.20 6.89 -30.40
C MET A 1 86.46 8.35 -30.73
N PRO A 2 85.73 9.37 -30.21
CA PRO A 2 84.34 9.50 -29.72
C PRO A 2 83.49 10.37 -30.71
N ALA A 3 82.19 10.15 -30.97
CA ALA A 3 80.98 10.39 -30.15
C ALA A 3 80.67 11.87 -29.84
N THR A 4 80.07 12.59 -30.81
CA THR A 4 79.46 13.92 -30.65
C THR A 4 77.95 13.76 -30.45
N LYS A 5 77.42 14.31 -29.35
CA LYS A 5 76.01 14.25 -28.96
C LYS A 5 75.18 15.25 -29.79
N ILE A 6 74.15 14.76 -30.48
CA ILE A 6 73.09 15.59 -31.09
C ILE A 6 71.85 15.48 -30.21
N VAL A 7 71.40 16.63 -29.70
CA VAL A 7 70.17 16.78 -28.92
C VAL A 7 68.98 16.82 -29.90
N PHE A 8 68.11 15.81 -29.85
CA PHE A 8 66.82 15.83 -30.55
C PHE A 8 65.76 16.49 -29.66
N CYS A 9 65.20 17.59 -30.15
CA CYS A 9 64.04 18.25 -29.56
C CYS A 9 62.77 17.53 -30.08
N LEU A 10 62.11 16.74 -29.22
CA LEU A 10 60.83 16.10 -29.53
C LEU A 10 59.69 17.10 -29.27
N SER A 11 59.11 17.65 -30.33
CA SER A 11 57.85 18.40 -30.28
C SER A 11 56.67 17.43 -30.36
N SER A 12 56.08 17.10 -29.21
CA SER A 12 54.88 16.28 -29.08
C SER A 12 53.62 17.08 -29.45
N LEU A 13 53.00 16.80 -30.59
CA LEU A 13 51.63 17.26 -30.88
C LEU A 13 50.63 16.44 -30.03
N LEU A 14 50.01 17.08 -29.04
CA LEU A 14 48.81 16.55 -28.37
C LEU A 14 47.58 16.84 -29.25
N THR A 15 47.06 15.83 -29.92
CA THR A 15 45.75 15.88 -30.57
C THR A 15 44.67 15.67 -29.50
N VAL A 16 43.99 16.73 -29.09
CA VAL A 16 42.85 16.66 -28.16
C VAL A 16 41.62 16.20 -28.96
N CYS A 17 41.29 14.91 -28.89
CA CYS A 17 40.00 14.39 -29.34
C CYS A 17 38.90 14.85 -28.35
N ALA A 18 38.15 15.89 -28.71
CA ALA A 18 36.97 16.32 -27.97
C ALA A 18 35.84 15.27 -28.14
N LEU A 19 35.71 14.37 -27.17
CA LEU A 19 34.52 13.52 -27.00
C LEU A 19 33.34 14.41 -26.60
N SER A 20 32.54 14.80 -27.59
CA SER A 20 31.25 15.44 -27.32
C SER A 20 30.29 14.39 -26.75
N PRO A 21 29.68 14.60 -25.57
CA PRO A 21 28.66 13.69 -25.07
C PRO A 21 27.46 13.78 -26.02
N ILE A 22 27.13 12.66 -26.66
CA ILE A 22 25.85 12.48 -27.36
C ILE A 22 24.79 12.44 -26.27
N VAL A 23 24.22 13.60 -25.96
CA VAL A 23 23.00 13.69 -25.15
C VAL A 23 21.87 13.19 -26.04
N SER A 24 21.56 11.88 -25.95
CA SER A 24 20.31 11.36 -26.47
C SER A 24 19.17 12.00 -25.69
N SER A 25 18.59 13.06 -26.25
CA SER A 25 17.29 13.57 -25.85
C SER A 25 16.26 12.48 -26.16
N GLN A 26 16.01 11.61 -25.20
CA GLN A 26 14.92 10.65 -25.28
C GLN A 26 13.63 11.45 -25.13
N THR A 27 13.06 11.92 -26.24
CA THR A 27 11.72 12.46 -26.26
C THR A 27 10.79 11.37 -25.75
N ALA A 28 10.21 11.55 -24.57
CA ALA A 28 9.21 10.64 -24.04
C ALA A 28 8.14 10.44 -25.11
N ALA A 29 7.86 9.18 -25.45
CA ALA A 29 6.81 8.87 -26.40
C ALA A 29 5.51 9.59 -25.97
N PRO A 30 4.77 10.21 -26.90
CA PRO A 30 3.53 10.90 -26.55
C PRO A 30 2.62 9.93 -25.79
N ALA A 31 2.09 10.38 -24.66
CA ALA A 31 1.24 9.57 -23.81
C ALA A 31 0.08 9.00 -24.66
N LYS A 32 -0.12 7.67 -24.62
CA LYS A 32 -1.17 7.03 -25.39
C LYS A 32 -2.52 7.63 -24.98
N ARG A 33 -3.18 8.28 -25.93
CA ARG A 33 -4.55 8.77 -25.78
C ARG A 33 -5.52 7.61 -26.01
N ILE A 34 -6.49 7.45 -25.11
CA ILE A 34 -7.54 6.42 -25.18
C ILE A 34 -8.88 7.11 -24.98
N VAL A 35 -9.88 6.79 -25.81
CA VAL A 35 -11.26 7.27 -25.71
C VAL A 35 -12.19 6.09 -25.47
N ILE A 36 -12.88 6.11 -24.35
CA ILE A 36 -13.87 5.09 -23.97
C ILE A 36 -15.26 5.71 -24.09
N ALA A 37 -16.12 5.18 -24.95
CA ALA A 37 -17.53 5.57 -25.01
C ALA A 37 -18.36 4.79 -23.98
N ALA A 38 -19.21 5.47 -23.21
CA ALA A 38 -20.06 4.86 -22.20
C ALA A 38 -21.45 5.52 -22.17
N ASN A 39 -22.50 4.71 -22.05
CA ASN A 39 -23.87 5.21 -21.91
C ASN A 39 -24.17 5.65 -20.48
N THR A 40 -23.59 4.97 -19.49
CA THR A 40 -23.77 5.29 -18.07
C THR A 40 -22.40 5.31 -17.39
N VAL A 41 -22.06 6.44 -16.78
CA VAL A 41 -20.86 6.59 -15.94
C VAL A 41 -21.27 7.05 -14.55
N LEU A 42 -20.93 6.27 -13.52
CA LEU A 42 -21.00 6.71 -12.13
C LEU A 42 -19.70 7.45 -11.81
N ASP A 43 -19.74 8.72 -11.43
CA ASP A 43 -18.51 9.53 -11.29
C ASP A 43 -17.78 9.36 -9.95
N GLY A 44 -18.36 8.58 -9.03
CA GLY A 44 -17.86 8.39 -7.66
C GLY A 44 -18.11 9.58 -6.72
N LYS A 45 -18.80 10.63 -7.17
CA LYS A 45 -19.19 11.82 -6.39
C LYS A 45 -20.71 11.91 -6.18
N GLY A 46 -21.44 10.87 -6.58
CA GLY A 46 -22.89 10.80 -6.47
C GLY A 46 -23.64 11.19 -7.74
N HIS A 47 -22.95 11.49 -8.85
CA HIS A 47 -23.59 11.78 -10.13
C HIS A 47 -23.62 10.56 -11.06
N VAL A 48 -24.64 10.54 -11.90
CA VAL A 48 -24.76 9.62 -13.03
C VAL A 48 -24.68 10.45 -14.30
N LEU A 49 -23.70 10.15 -15.16
CA LEU A 49 -23.51 10.81 -16.44
C LEU A 49 -23.97 9.88 -17.56
N HIS A 50 -24.64 10.46 -18.56
CA HIS A 50 -25.14 9.73 -19.73
C HIS A 50 -24.47 10.18 -21.02
N ASP A 51 -24.37 9.25 -21.98
CA ASP A 51 -23.89 9.48 -23.33
C ASP A 51 -22.57 10.27 -23.40
N THR A 52 -21.60 9.87 -22.57
CA THR A 52 -20.32 10.57 -22.45
C THR A 52 -19.15 9.71 -22.93
N ARG A 53 -17.97 10.31 -23.06
CA ARG A 53 -16.75 9.60 -23.38
C ARG A 53 -15.64 10.00 -22.44
N ILE A 54 -14.89 9.02 -21.97
CA ILE A 54 -13.79 9.18 -21.03
C ILE A 54 -12.52 9.24 -21.87
N VAL A 55 -11.85 10.39 -21.85
CA VAL A 55 -10.56 10.58 -22.52
C VAL A 55 -9.46 10.37 -21.49
N ILE A 56 -8.60 9.40 -21.76
CA ILE A 56 -7.45 9.06 -20.93
C ILE A 56 -6.19 9.46 -21.68
N GLU A 57 -5.28 10.15 -21.00
CA GLU A 57 -3.95 10.47 -21.50
C GLU A 57 -2.91 9.92 -20.53
N GLY A 58 -2.16 8.92 -20.97
CA GLY A 58 -1.21 8.22 -20.10
C GLY A 58 -1.92 7.51 -18.95
N SER A 59 -1.68 7.97 -17.72
CA SER A 59 -2.24 7.39 -16.48
C SER A 59 -3.39 8.19 -15.86
N ARG A 60 -3.94 9.18 -16.58
CA ARG A 60 -4.96 10.10 -16.07
C ARG A 60 -6.17 10.17 -16.98
N ILE A 61 -7.34 10.32 -16.36
CA ILE A 61 -8.53 10.80 -17.07
C ILE A 61 -8.31 12.29 -17.32
N ALA A 62 -8.15 12.67 -18.59
CA ALA A 62 -7.89 14.04 -19.01
C ALA A 62 -9.18 14.86 -19.05
N VAL A 63 -10.24 14.30 -19.64
CA VAL A 63 -11.53 14.99 -19.79
C VAL A 63 -12.66 13.98 -19.99
N LEU A 64 -13.87 14.37 -19.57
CA LEU A 64 -15.12 13.73 -19.99
C LEU A 64 -15.72 14.58 -21.12
N ASP A 65 -15.75 14.06 -22.34
CA ASP A 65 -16.23 14.78 -23.52
C ASP A 65 -17.10 13.87 -24.40
N PRO A 66 -18.44 14.10 -24.45
CA PRO A 66 -19.36 13.35 -25.30
C PRO A 66 -19.00 13.33 -26.79
N LYS A 67 -18.21 14.30 -27.27
CA LYS A 67 -17.84 14.44 -28.68
C LYS A 67 -16.45 13.87 -28.99
N ALA A 68 -15.66 13.47 -28.00
CA ALA A 68 -14.30 13.02 -28.19
C ALA A 68 -14.20 11.80 -29.13
N GLY A 69 -13.35 11.87 -30.15
CA GLY A 69 -13.11 10.76 -31.06
C GLY A 69 -11.66 10.66 -31.52
N PRO A 70 -11.31 9.63 -32.32
CA PRO A 70 -12.10 8.41 -32.53
C PRO A 70 -12.29 7.63 -31.22
N VAL A 71 -13.30 6.76 -31.15
CA VAL A 71 -13.55 5.90 -29.98
C VAL A 71 -12.67 4.66 -30.08
N ASP A 72 -11.90 4.37 -29.04
CA ASP A 72 -11.03 3.18 -28.97
C ASP A 72 -11.76 1.99 -28.34
N TYR A 73 -12.57 2.24 -27.32
CA TYR A 73 -13.37 1.23 -26.63
C TYR A 73 -14.82 1.66 -26.54
N ASP A 74 -15.72 0.82 -27.04
CA ASP A 74 -17.16 1.03 -26.94
C ASP A 74 -17.75 0.21 -25.80
N LEU A 75 -18.00 0.87 -24.67
CA LEU A 75 -18.60 0.27 -23.48
C LEU A 75 -20.03 0.78 -23.27
N ARG A 76 -20.71 1.27 -24.32
CA ARG A 76 -22.09 1.77 -24.20
C ARG A 76 -23.10 0.72 -23.72
N GLY A 77 -22.79 -0.57 -23.88
CA GLY A 77 -23.57 -1.69 -23.32
C GLY A 77 -23.31 -1.97 -21.84
N LEU A 78 -22.41 -1.24 -21.18
CA LEU A 78 -22.02 -1.43 -19.78
C LEU A 78 -22.18 -0.12 -18.99
N THR A 79 -22.14 -0.25 -17.65
CA THR A 79 -21.97 0.88 -16.74
C THR A 79 -20.50 0.98 -16.35
N VAL A 80 -19.92 2.17 -16.50
CA VAL A 80 -18.53 2.45 -16.12
C VAL A 80 -18.51 3.16 -14.77
N LEU A 81 -17.57 2.79 -13.91
CA LEU A 81 -17.39 3.34 -12.56
C LEU A 81 -15.89 3.43 -12.22
N PRO A 82 -15.49 4.28 -11.27
CA PRO A 82 -14.15 4.25 -10.69
C PRO A 82 -13.80 2.84 -10.20
N GLY A 83 -12.52 2.50 -10.30
CA GLY A 83 -12.02 1.26 -9.71
C GLY A 83 -12.27 1.25 -8.20
N TRP A 84 -12.60 0.08 -7.67
CA TRP A 84 -12.96 -0.07 -6.26
C TRP A 84 -11.74 0.05 -5.35
N ILE A 85 -12.03 0.39 -4.10
CA ILE A 85 -11.04 0.49 -3.02
C ILE A 85 -11.48 -0.45 -1.90
N ASP A 86 -10.57 -1.29 -1.43
CA ASP A 86 -10.74 -2.05 -0.19
C ASP A 86 -9.85 -1.44 0.89
N ALA A 87 -10.45 -1.01 2.00
CA ALA A 87 -9.74 -0.36 3.10
C ALA A 87 -9.12 -1.34 4.11
N HIS A 88 -9.40 -2.65 4.00
CA HIS A 88 -8.96 -3.65 4.97
C HIS A 88 -8.72 -5.02 4.33
N VAL A 89 -7.51 -5.21 3.80
CA VAL A 89 -7.11 -6.52 3.27
C VAL A 89 -5.97 -7.15 4.07
N HIS A 90 -5.96 -8.47 4.07
CA HIS A 90 -4.80 -9.27 4.44
C HIS A 90 -4.31 -10.00 3.18
N ILE A 91 -3.36 -9.40 2.46
CA ILE A 91 -2.93 -9.92 1.15
C ILE A 91 -2.27 -11.29 1.28
N ASN A 92 -1.52 -11.50 2.36
CA ASN A 92 -0.78 -12.73 2.62
C ASN A 92 -1.64 -13.86 3.20
N TRP A 93 -2.94 -13.66 3.44
CA TRP A 93 -3.82 -14.71 3.97
C TRP A 93 -4.38 -15.57 2.84
N PHE A 94 -4.28 -16.89 3.01
CA PHE A 94 -4.76 -17.87 2.03
C PHE A 94 -5.12 -19.19 2.73
N PHE A 95 -5.81 -20.09 2.03
CA PHE A 95 -6.07 -21.43 2.56
C PHE A 95 -4.97 -22.40 2.09
N ALA A 96 -4.31 -23.06 3.04
CA ALA A 96 -3.34 -24.11 2.74
C ALA A 96 -4.05 -25.37 2.18
N LYS A 97 -3.26 -26.33 1.67
CA LYS A 97 -3.77 -27.58 1.08
C LYS A 97 -4.68 -28.39 2.02
N ASN A 98 -4.53 -28.22 3.32
CA ASN A 98 -5.38 -28.84 4.35
C ASN A 98 -6.69 -28.06 4.62
N GLY A 99 -7.01 -27.05 3.82
CA GLY A 99 -8.21 -26.22 3.94
C GLY A 99 -8.17 -25.22 5.11
N LYS A 100 -7.06 -25.13 5.86
CA LYS A 100 -6.94 -24.20 6.99
C LYS A 100 -6.38 -22.86 6.53
N LEU A 101 -6.83 -21.79 7.20
CA LEU A 101 -6.27 -20.46 7.00
C LEU A 101 -4.77 -20.46 7.34
N ALA A 102 -3.99 -19.89 6.43
CA ALA A 102 -2.56 -19.75 6.44
C ALA A 102 -2.21 -18.27 6.14
N GLY A 103 -0.92 -17.91 6.22
CA GLY A 103 -0.46 -16.56 5.94
C GLY A 103 -0.05 -15.80 7.19
N ALA A 104 -1.03 -15.49 8.05
CA ALA A 104 -0.78 -14.85 9.35
C ALA A 104 0.30 -15.59 10.16
N THR A 105 0.24 -16.92 10.13
CA THR A 105 1.10 -17.83 10.89
C THR A 105 2.49 -18.02 10.28
N PHE A 106 2.63 -17.95 8.95
CA PHE A 106 3.95 -18.20 8.34
C PHE A 106 4.97 -17.12 8.72
N GLU A 107 4.55 -15.86 8.71
CA GLU A 107 5.40 -14.72 9.02
C GLU A 107 5.55 -14.48 10.53
N SER A 108 4.60 -14.96 11.34
CA SER A 108 4.62 -14.77 12.80
C SER A 108 5.30 -15.91 13.57
N LEU A 109 5.43 -17.11 13.00
CA LEU A 109 6.00 -18.26 13.70
C LEU A 109 7.54 -18.24 13.68
N PRO A 110 8.23 -18.56 14.79
CA PRO A 110 9.67 -18.82 14.78
C PRO A 110 10.05 -19.95 13.81
N GLN A 111 11.27 -19.92 13.25
CA GLN A 111 11.76 -20.96 12.33
C GLN A 111 11.63 -22.37 12.91
N SER A 112 11.92 -22.54 14.20
CA SER A 112 11.82 -23.82 14.91
C SER A 112 10.40 -24.39 14.94
N GLU A 113 9.37 -23.53 15.03
CA GLU A 113 7.98 -23.97 15.00
C GLU A 113 7.52 -24.31 13.58
N ARG A 114 8.06 -23.62 12.56
CA ARG A 114 7.83 -23.96 11.15
C ARG A 114 8.41 -25.32 10.79
N ASP A 115 9.58 -25.65 11.33
CA ASP A 115 10.29 -26.90 11.06
C ASP A 115 9.61 -28.12 11.71
N ALA A 116 8.84 -27.92 12.78
CA ALA A 116 8.05 -28.96 13.45
C ALA A 116 6.76 -29.33 12.69
N ILE A 117 6.35 -28.55 11.68
CA ILE A 117 5.16 -28.85 10.89
C ILE A 117 5.47 -30.01 9.92
N PRO A 118 4.66 -31.10 9.92
CA PRO A 118 4.83 -32.21 8.98
C PRO A 118 4.94 -31.71 7.54
N SER A 119 5.82 -32.32 6.73
CA SER A 119 6.14 -31.85 5.38
C SER A 119 4.93 -31.70 4.45
N ASN A 120 3.89 -32.51 4.64
CA ASN A 120 2.64 -32.45 3.88
C ASN A 120 1.68 -31.31 4.31
N ALA A 121 1.92 -30.70 5.47
CA ALA A 121 1.18 -29.56 6.00
C ALA A 121 2.05 -28.28 6.07
N ARG A 122 3.33 -28.38 5.72
CA ARG A 122 4.29 -27.28 5.80
C ARG A 122 4.01 -26.26 4.69
N ILE A 123 3.77 -25.02 5.10
CA ILE A 123 3.68 -23.87 4.21
C ILE A 123 5.11 -23.37 3.97
N THR A 124 5.53 -23.33 2.71
CA THR A 124 6.82 -22.76 2.34
C THR A 124 6.70 -21.24 2.10
N ARG A 125 7.84 -20.56 2.04
CA ARG A 125 7.89 -19.16 1.61
C ARG A 125 7.36 -18.99 0.18
N ASP A 126 7.61 -19.97 -0.68
CA ASP A 126 7.18 -19.95 -2.08
C ASP A 126 5.66 -20.11 -2.17
N ASP A 127 5.07 -21.01 -1.38
CA ASP A 127 3.59 -21.15 -1.30
C ASP A 127 2.94 -19.81 -0.87
N ALA A 128 3.47 -19.18 0.18
CA ALA A 128 2.94 -17.90 0.67
C ALA A 128 3.12 -16.76 -0.34
N THR A 129 4.25 -16.74 -1.04
CA THR A 129 4.52 -15.74 -2.09
C THR A 129 3.56 -15.91 -3.27
N LEU A 130 3.42 -17.14 -3.78
CA LEU A 130 2.51 -17.44 -4.90
C LEU A 130 1.05 -17.16 -4.53
N ALA A 131 0.65 -17.47 -3.29
CA ALA A 131 -0.69 -17.14 -2.80
C ALA A 131 -0.92 -15.62 -2.75
N SER A 132 0.04 -14.85 -2.26
CA SER A 132 -0.06 -13.39 -2.21
C SER A 132 -0.14 -12.76 -3.61
N VAL A 133 0.67 -13.27 -4.56
CA VAL A 133 0.62 -12.87 -5.98
C VAL A 133 -0.74 -13.21 -6.61
N SER A 134 -1.27 -14.40 -6.32
CA SER A 134 -2.60 -14.82 -6.77
C SER A 134 -3.69 -13.91 -6.21
N ASN A 135 -3.61 -13.56 -4.92
CA ASN A 135 -4.58 -12.70 -4.25
C ASN A 135 -4.64 -11.31 -4.88
N VAL A 136 -3.49 -10.64 -5.11
CA VAL A 136 -3.49 -9.31 -5.74
C VAL A 136 -3.99 -9.32 -7.18
N TRP A 137 -3.73 -10.41 -7.92
CA TRP A 137 -4.30 -10.60 -9.26
C TRP A 137 -5.82 -10.71 -9.21
N VAL A 138 -6.35 -11.57 -8.33
CA VAL A 138 -7.80 -11.75 -8.15
C VAL A 138 -8.47 -10.45 -7.70
N MET A 139 -7.87 -9.70 -6.78
CA MET A 139 -8.35 -8.37 -6.37
C MET A 139 -8.48 -7.43 -7.57
N LEU A 140 -7.45 -7.34 -8.42
CA LEU A 140 -7.47 -6.50 -9.61
C LEU A 140 -8.57 -6.94 -10.58
N MET A 141 -8.67 -8.24 -10.85
CA MET A 141 -9.67 -8.79 -11.76
C MET A 141 -11.11 -8.63 -11.23
N ALA A 142 -11.28 -8.52 -9.91
CA ALA A 142 -12.55 -8.19 -9.27
C ALA A 142 -12.89 -6.69 -9.32
N GLY A 143 -12.02 -5.85 -9.89
CA GLY A 143 -12.26 -4.41 -10.05
C GLY A 143 -11.67 -3.53 -8.95
N PHE A 144 -10.96 -4.09 -7.97
CA PHE A 144 -10.22 -3.31 -6.98
C PHE A 144 -8.92 -2.79 -7.58
N THR A 145 -8.78 -1.47 -7.61
CA THR A 145 -7.59 -0.82 -8.21
C THR A 145 -6.68 -0.19 -7.15
N THR A 146 -7.15 -0.07 -5.91
CA THR A 146 -6.35 0.29 -4.73
C THR A 146 -6.81 -0.55 -3.55
N VAL A 147 -5.89 -1.03 -2.73
CA VAL A 147 -6.19 -1.75 -1.50
C VAL A 147 -5.30 -1.25 -0.36
N GLN A 148 -5.84 -1.23 0.86
CA GLN A 148 -5.13 -0.92 2.09
C GLN A 148 -4.89 -2.22 2.86
N SER A 149 -3.65 -2.69 2.81
CA SER A 149 -3.20 -3.84 3.58
C SER A 149 -2.94 -3.44 5.03
N VAL A 150 -3.51 -4.21 5.95
CA VAL A 150 -3.33 -4.00 7.40
C VAL A 150 -1.96 -4.44 7.92
N GLY A 151 -1.09 -4.92 7.03
CA GLY A 151 0.34 -5.08 7.28
C GLY A 151 0.81 -6.52 7.22
N SER A 152 1.74 -6.76 6.30
CA SER A 152 2.65 -7.90 6.25
C SER A 152 4.03 -7.43 5.76
N PRO A 153 5.15 -7.98 6.26
CA PRO A 153 6.47 -7.73 5.69
C PRO A 153 6.58 -8.05 4.19
N SER A 154 5.72 -8.93 3.66
CA SER A 154 5.66 -9.25 2.23
C SER A 154 4.96 -8.18 1.37
N ASP A 155 4.27 -7.21 1.98
CA ASP A 155 3.52 -6.19 1.24
C ASP A 155 4.43 -5.24 0.45
N LEU A 156 5.56 -4.81 1.03
CA LEU A 156 6.49 -3.87 0.39
C LEU A 156 7.07 -4.41 -0.93
N PRO A 157 7.70 -5.60 -0.98
CA PRO A 157 8.23 -6.12 -2.24
C PRO A 157 7.13 -6.40 -3.28
N LEU A 158 5.91 -6.72 -2.83
CA LEU A 158 4.77 -6.92 -3.72
C LEU A 158 4.27 -5.59 -4.32
N ARG A 159 4.08 -4.58 -3.48
CA ARG A 159 3.74 -3.19 -3.88
C ARG A 159 4.76 -2.66 -4.87
N ASP A 160 6.04 -2.81 -4.57
CA ASP A 160 7.12 -2.29 -5.41
C ASP A 160 7.13 -3.00 -6.77
N SER A 161 6.91 -4.32 -6.80
CA SER A 161 6.79 -5.10 -8.04
C SER A 161 5.59 -4.71 -8.89
N ILE A 162 4.44 -4.39 -8.28
CA ILE A 162 3.27 -3.88 -8.99
C ILE A 162 3.53 -2.47 -9.53
N THR A 163 4.09 -1.59 -8.70
CA THR A 163 4.34 -0.18 -9.04
C THR A 163 5.24 -0.03 -10.26
N ARG A 164 6.25 -0.89 -10.41
CA ARG A 164 7.15 -0.92 -11.57
C ARG A 164 6.67 -1.80 -12.73
N GLY A 165 5.42 -2.28 -12.68
CA GLY A 165 4.76 -3.03 -13.75
C GLY A 165 5.24 -4.47 -13.94
N ALA A 166 6.00 -5.03 -13.00
CA ALA A 166 6.48 -6.41 -13.08
C ALA A 166 5.38 -7.43 -12.75
N LEU A 167 4.41 -7.05 -11.93
CA LEU A 167 3.23 -7.84 -11.60
C LEU A 167 1.96 -7.00 -11.81
N PRO A 168 0.89 -7.57 -12.37
CA PRO A 168 -0.42 -6.93 -12.33
C PRO A 168 -1.01 -7.02 -10.91
N GLY A 169 -1.57 -5.92 -10.42
CA GLY A 169 -2.28 -5.86 -9.15
C GLY A 169 -2.83 -4.45 -8.85
N PRO A 170 -3.65 -4.29 -7.80
CA PRO A 170 -4.04 -2.98 -7.32
C PRO A 170 -2.84 -2.21 -6.77
N ARG A 171 -2.98 -0.89 -6.67
CA ARG A 171 -2.10 -0.09 -5.81
C ARG A 171 -2.24 -0.57 -4.37
N ILE A 172 -1.12 -0.87 -3.72
CA ILE A 172 -1.12 -1.31 -2.31
C ILE A 172 -0.67 -0.13 -1.44
N LEU A 173 -1.50 0.24 -0.48
CA LEU A 173 -1.11 0.99 0.71
C LEU A 173 -0.89 -0.01 1.84
N THR A 174 0.18 0.08 2.61
CA THR A 174 0.46 -0.93 3.64
C THR A 174 0.92 -0.35 4.98
N ALA A 175 0.49 -1.00 6.07
CA ALA A 175 1.06 -0.78 7.40
C ALA A 175 2.44 -1.44 7.60
N ASN A 176 2.86 -2.29 6.65
CA ASN A 176 4.05 -3.15 6.68
C ASN A 176 4.08 -4.09 7.90
N GLN A 177 4.38 -3.57 9.08
CA GLN A 177 4.31 -4.29 10.34
C GLN A 177 3.31 -3.59 11.27
N PRO A 178 2.26 -4.28 11.73
CA PRO A 178 1.29 -3.72 12.66
C PRO A 178 1.87 -3.61 14.08
N LEU A 179 1.38 -2.65 14.86
CA LEU A 179 1.60 -2.54 16.30
C LEU A 179 0.63 -3.48 17.03
N SER A 180 1.15 -4.57 17.59
CA SER A 180 0.36 -5.52 18.37
C SER A 180 0.34 -5.16 19.85
N GLY A 181 -0.81 -4.69 20.35
CA GLY A 181 -0.97 -4.35 21.76
C GLY A 181 -0.88 -5.60 22.67
N GLN A 182 -0.08 -5.49 23.72
CA GLN A 182 0.15 -6.50 24.77
C GLN A 182 0.24 -5.84 26.17
N ALA A 183 -0.63 -4.85 26.42
CA ALA A 183 -0.61 -4.01 27.62
C ALA A 183 0.77 -3.37 27.83
N GLU A 184 1.33 -3.45 29.05
CA GLU A 184 2.66 -2.89 29.37
C GLU A 184 3.79 -3.46 28.50
N LYS A 185 3.66 -4.72 28.02
CA LYS A 185 4.68 -5.35 27.16
C LYS A 185 4.72 -4.76 25.75
N THR A 186 3.74 -3.96 25.35
CA THR A 186 3.79 -3.22 24.08
C THR A 186 4.96 -2.25 24.06
N GLY A 187 5.34 -1.72 25.23
CA GLY A 187 6.35 -0.70 25.39
C GLY A 187 5.78 0.63 25.91
N THR A 188 6.68 1.50 26.31
CA THR A 188 6.40 2.87 26.74
C THR A 188 5.90 3.73 25.58
N PRO A 189 5.23 4.87 25.85
CA PRO A 189 4.87 5.85 24.83
C PRO A 189 6.02 6.24 23.89
N ASP A 190 7.25 6.40 24.40
CA ASP A 190 8.39 6.77 23.56
C ASP A 190 8.86 5.64 22.64
N GLU A 191 8.83 4.39 23.11
CA GLU A 191 9.10 3.21 22.28
C GLU A 191 8.06 3.05 21.18
N ILE A 192 6.79 3.34 21.47
CA ILE A 192 5.71 3.33 20.46
C ILE A 192 5.91 4.42 19.42
N ARG A 193 6.33 5.64 19.82
CA ARG A 193 6.68 6.69 18.85
C ARG A 193 7.86 6.27 17.99
N ALA A 194 8.88 5.64 18.58
CA ALA A 194 10.03 5.11 17.84
C ALA A 194 9.61 4.02 16.85
N PHE A 195 8.67 3.15 17.22
CA PHE A 195 8.08 2.18 16.32
C PHE A 195 7.41 2.84 15.12
N VAL A 196 6.57 3.86 15.33
CA VAL A 196 5.89 4.57 14.23
C VAL A 196 6.90 5.19 13.25
N ARG A 197 7.94 5.86 13.75
CA ARG A 197 9.02 6.39 12.90
C ARG A 197 9.74 5.31 12.12
N LYS A 198 10.07 4.20 12.77
CA LYS A 198 10.69 3.04 12.09
C LYS A 198 9.80 2.50 10.96
N GLN A 199 8.49 2.43 11.17
CA GLN A 199 7.56 1.98 10.12
C GLN A 199 7.48 2.98 8.96
N LYS A 200 7.46 4.29 9.25
CA LYS A 200 7.57 5.33 8.23
C LYS A 200 8.83 5.17 7.39
N ASP A 201 9.98 5.03 8.05
CA ASP A 201 11.29 4.88 7.39
C ASP A 201 11.37 3.59 6.56
N ALA A 202 10.70 2.53 7.02
CA ALA A 202 10.55 1.27 6.28
C ALA A 202 9.59 1.37 5.08
N GLY A 203 8.93 2.51 4.86
CA GLY A 203 8.05 2.76 3.72
C GLY A 203 6.59 2.37 3.94
N ALA A 204 6.13 2.30 5.19
CA ALA A 204 4.69 2.16 5.48
C ALA A 204 3.91 3.41 5.07
N ASP A 205 2.71 3.20 4.53
CA ASP A 205 1.78 4.26 4.11
C ASP A 205 0.80 4.65 5.23
N LEU A 206 0.65 3.77 6.23
CA LEU A 206 -0.20 3.93 7.41
C LEU A 206 0.34 3.14 8.61
N ILE A 207 -0.26 3.29 9.78
CA ILE A 207 0.05 2.48 10.97
C ILE A 207 -1.18 1.67 11.39
N LYS A 208 -1.08 0.34 11.33
CA LYS A 208 -2.08 -0.56 11.91
C LYS A 208 -1.81 -0.75 13.40
N ILE A 209 -2.85 -0.66 14.22
CA ILE A 209 -2.78 -0.87 15.67
C ILE A 209 -3.82 -1.92 16.08
N TYR A 210 -3.40 -2.94 16.82
CA TYR A 210 -4.30 -3.89 17.49
C TYR A 210 -4.52 -3.45 18.94
N ALA A 211 -5.63 -2.76 19.20
CA ALA A 211 -5.93 -2.08 20.46
C ALA A 211 -6.95 -2.78 21.36
N ALA A 212 -7.51 -3.90 20.92
CA ALA A 212 -8.50 -4.65 21.67
C ALA A 212 -8.17 -6.14 21.71
N GLY A 213 -8.59 -6.79 22.81
CA GLY A 213 -8.60 -8.24 22.93
C GLY A 213 -9.69 -8.89 22.05
N GLY A 214 -10.10 -10.09 22.42
CA GLY A 214 -11.06 -10.88 21.63
C GLY A 214 -12.35 -10.11 21.28
N MET A 215 -12.84 -10.34 20.06
CA MET A 215 -14.07 -9.71 19.54
C MET A 215 -15.27 -9.88 20.48
N ARG A 216 -15.48 -11.10 21.02
CA ARG A 216 -16.59 -11.41 21.93
C ARG A 216 -16.38 -10.85 23.34
N SER A 217 -15.15 -10.90 23.84
CA SER A 217 -14.78 -10.43 25.17
C SER A 217 -13.28 -10.17 25.22
N GLY A 218 -12.88 -9.16 26.00
CA GLY A 218 -11.49 -8.78 26.16
C GLY A 218 -11.35 -7.28 26.43
N PRO A 219 -10.43 -6.89 27.32
CA PRO A 219 -10.14 -5.48 27.57
C PRO A 219 -9.35 -4.85 26.40
N PRO A 220 -9.20 -3.52 26.39
CA PRO A 220 -8.18 -2.85 25.59
C PRO A 220 -6.79 -3.46 25.83
N THR A 221 -5.98 -3.54 24.78
CA THR A 221 -4.62 -4.09 24.83
C THR A 221 -3.54 -3.00 24.84
N LEU A 222 -3.95 -1.73 24.81
CA LEU A 222 -3.09 -0.57 25.04
C LEU A 222 -3.76 0.37 26.04
N SER A 223 -2.96 1.10 26.80
CA SER A 223 -3.44 2.23 27.61
C SER A 223 -3.78 3.44 26.73
N GLN A 224 -4.49 4.42 27.30
CA GLN A 224 -4.80 5.66 26.59
C GLN A 224 -3.53 6.40 26.16
N ASP A 225 -2.50 6.45 27.02
CA ASP A 225 -1.25 7.13 26.72
C ASP A 225 -0.46 6.45 25.60
N GLN A 226 -0.49 5.12 25.56
CA GLN A 226 0.11 4.36 24.47
C GLN A 226 -0.60 4.62 23.13
N LEU A 227 -1.94 4.67 23.11
CA LEU A 227 -2.70 5.02 21.91
C LEU A 227 -2.50 6.47 21.48
N ASN A 228 -2.49 7.41 22.42
CA ASN A 228 -2.19 8.82 22.17
C ASN A 228 -0.80 8.94 21.50
N ALA A 229 0.20 8.23 22.01
CA ALA A 229 1.55 8.25 21.46
C ALA A 229 1.61 7.71 20.02
N ALA A 230 0.92 6.61 19.74
CA ALA A 230 0.88 6.03 18.39
C ALA A 230 0.19 6.98 17.39
N CYS A 231 -0.98 7.50 17.74
CA CYS A 231 -1.80 8.31 16.82
C CYS A 231 -1.27 9.74 16.64
N ASP A 232 -0.71 10.36 17.69
CA ASP A 232 -0.01 11.66 17.58
C ASP A 232 1.26 11.56 16.72
N GLU A 233 2.10 10.55 16.93
CA GLU A 233 3.31 10.39 16.13
C GLU A 233 2.98 10.05 14.68
N ALA A 234 2.00 9.19 14.42
CA ALA A 234 1.57 8.88 13.05
C ALA A 234 1.15 10.16 12.31
N LYS A 235 0.35 11.01 12.97
CA LYS A 235 -0.05 12.31 12.42
C LYS A 235 1.16 13.21 12.12
N LYS A 236 2.16 13.28 13.03
CA LYS A 236 3.41 14.04 12.80
C LYS A 236 4.22 13.51 11.61
N GLN A 237 4.19 12.20 11.36
CA GLN A 237 4.84 11.55 10.22
C GLN A 237 4.00 11.62 8.93
N GLY A 238 2.84 12.28 8.96
CA GLY A 238 1.90 12.37 7.84
C GLY A 238 1.29 11.02 7.46
N LEU A 239 1.15 10.11 8.43
CA LEU A 239 0.55 8.80 8.27
C LEU A 239 -0.87 8.77 8.87
N HIS A 240 -1.75 7.99 8.24
CA HIS A 240 -3.02 7.62 8.85
C HIS A 240 -2.83 6.47 9.83
N THR A 241 -3.72 6.35 10.82
CA THR A 241 -3.79 5.18 11.71
C THR A 241 -5.05 4.38 11.51
N LEU A 242 -4.90 3.07 11.59
CA LEU A 242 -5.95 2.07 11.43
C LEU A 242 -6.05 1.24 12.71
N VAL A 243 -7.10 1.38 13.50
CA VAL A 243 -7.15 0.78 14.84
C VAL A 243 -8.18 -0.34 14.90
N HIS A 244 -7.72 -1.58 15.09
CA HIS A 244 -8.60 -2.69 15.42
C HIS A 244 -9.12 -2.52 16.85
N ALA A 245 -10.41 -2.18 16.98
CA ALA A 245 -11.00 -1.82 18.26
C ALA A 245 -12.42 -2.37 18.44
N PHE A 246 -12.74 -2.66 19.70
CA PHE A 246 -14.07 -3.05 20.16
C PHE A 246 -14.38 -2.31 21.47
N ARG A 247 -15.64 -1.95 21.71
CA ARG A 247 -16.16 -1.38 22.97
C ARG A 247 -15.27 -0.23 23.44
N ASP A 248 -14.75 -0.28 24.67
CA ASP A 248 -13.90 0.76 25.27
C ASP A 248 -12.72 1.18 24.38
N ALA A 249 -12.13 0.25 23.61
CA ALA A 249 -11.02 0.58 22.71
C ALA A 249 -11.46 1.49 21.55
N VAL A 250 -12.74 1.47 21.15
CA VAL A 250 -13.30 2.41 20.16
C VAL A 250 -13.20 3.82 20.73
N ARG A 251 -13.75 4.03 21.93
CA ARG A 251 -13.67 5.33 22.61
C ARG A 251 -12.23 5.81 22.76
N MET A 252 -11.33 4.93 23.18
CA MET A 252 -9.92 5.26 23.37
C MET A 252 -9.26 5.68 22.07
N ALA A 253 -9.52 4.98 20.96
CA ALA A 253 -8.99 5.32 19.64
C ALA A 253 -9.52 6.67 19.13
N VAL A 254 -10.81 6.94 19.33
CA VAL A 254 -11.44 8.22 18.97
C VAL A 254 -10.80 9.37 19.75
N LEU A 255 -10.68 9.23 21.08
CA LEU A 255 -10.06 10.23 21.96
C LEU A 255 -8.58 10.44 21.63
N ALA A 256 -7.84 9.38 21.27
CA ALA A 256 -6.45 9.46 20.84
C ALA A 256 -6.25 10.17 19.49
N GLY A 257 -7.32 10.46 18.75
CA GLY A 257 -7.21 11.13 17.45
C GLY A 257 -6.78 10.20 16.32
N CYS A 258 -7.01 8.89 16.46
CA CYS A 258 -6.70 7.94 15.40
C CYS A 258 -7.61 8.15 14.18
N THR A 259 -7.09 7.88 12.98
CA THR A 259 -7.74 8.23 11.70
C THR A 259 -8.93 7.32 11.38
N GLU A 260 -8.78 6.02 11.57
CA GLU A 260 -9.75 5.00 11.18
C GLU A 260 -9.92 3.96 12.29
N VAL A 261 -11.17 3.62 12.62
CA VAL A 261 -11.53 2.63 13.62
C VAL A 261 -12.13 1.41 12.95
N GLU A 262 -11.39 0.31 12.99
CA GLU A 262 -11.77 -0.94 12.37
C GLU A 262 -12.63 -1.81 13.26
N ARG A 263 -13.58 -2.52 12.64
CA ARG A 263 -14.65 -3.29 13.27
C ARG A 263 -15.70 -2.43 13.96
N GLY A 264 -15.28 -1.49 14.81
CA GLY A 264 -16.16 -0.53 15.49
C GLY A 264 -17.23 -1.13 16.41
N LEU A 265 -17.17 -2.43 16.72
CA LEU A 265 -18.24 -3.10 17.46
C LEU A 265 -18.31 -2.54 18.88
N GLY A 266 -19.46 -2.02 19.27
CA GLY A 266 -19.67 -1.37 20.56
C GLY A 266 -19.49 0.15 20.53
N ALA A 267 -19.28 0.75 19.36
CA ALA A 267 -19.42 2.20 19.19
C ALA A 267 -20.84 2.66 19.55
N THR A 268 -20.92 3.73 20.32
CA THR A 268 -22.15 4.44 20.69
C THR A 268 -22.34 5.68 19.82
N ASP A 269 -23.55 6.25 19.82
CA ASP A 269 -23.85 7.52 19.13
C ASP A 269 -22.88 8.64 19.53
N ALA A 270 -22.43 8.65 20.79
CA ALA A 270 -21.45 9.61 21.27
C ALA A 270 -20.08 9.43 20.60
N GLU A 271 -19.60 8.19 20.43
CA GLU A 271 -18.36 7.93 19.70
C GLU A 271 -18.51 8.24 18.20
N LEU A 272 -19.61 7.81 17.57
CA LEU A 272 -19.85 8.08 16.15
C LEU A 272 -19.91 9.58 15.85
N LYS A 273 -20.53 10.36 16.74
CA LYS A 273 -20.55 11.82 16.64
C LYS A 273 -19.14 12.42 16.74
N LEU A 274 -18.35 11.99 17.71
CA LEU A 274 -16.96 12.46 17.86
C LEU A 274 -16.07 12.06 16.67
N MET A 275 -16.32 10.89 16.08
CA MET A 275 -15.66 10.46 14.86
C MET A 275 -15.97 11.41 13.70
N ALA A 276 -17.26 11.68 13.45
CA ALA A 276 -17.69 12.59 12.40
C ALA A 276 -17.13 14.01 12.59
N GLU A 277 -17.20 14.55 13.81
CA GLU A 277 -16.74 15.92 14.12
C GLU A 277 -15.24 16.12 13.90
N GLY A 278 -14.43 15.08 14.10
CA GLY A 278 -12.98 15.17 13.85
C GLY A 278 -12.50 14.40 12.63
N GLY A 279 -13.39 14.09 11.68
CA GLY A 279 -13.02 13.50 10.39
C GLY A 279 -12.37 12.12 10.49
N ARG A 280 -12.87 11.27 11.39
CA ARG A 280 -12.40 9.89 11.59
C ARG A 280 -13.34 8.91 10.90
N TYR A 281 -12.77 7.87 10.32
CA TYR A 281 -13.48 6.87 9.52
C TYR A 281 -13.79 5.61 10.34
N LEU A 282 -14.84 4.88 9.94
CA LEU A 282 -15.26 3.59 10.49
C LEU A 282 -15.16 2.51 9.40
#